data_AF-A0A519SY95-F1
#
_entry.id   AF-A0A519SY95-F1
#
_cell.length_a   1.000
_cell.length_b   1.000
_cell.length_c   1.000
_cell.angle_alpha   90.00
_cell.angle_beta   90.00
_cell.angle_gamma   90.00
#
_symmetry.space_group_name_H-M   'P 1'
#
loop_
_entity.id
_entity.type
_entity.pdbx_description
1 polymer ?
#
loop_
_entity_poly.entity_id
_entity_poly.type
_entity_poly.pdbx_seq_one_letter_code
_entity_poly.pdbx_strand_id
1 'polypeptide(L)' 'SDGMTLDEQGNVYLTGQGVTIYSPTGERLAHLDVPANWTANLCFGGKDMRTLFITASEAVFTVPMRVRGIR' A
#
# COMPACT_ATOMS: atom_id res chain seq x y z
N SER A 1 8.77 9.41 -0.04
CA SER A 1 7.63 8.56 0.33
C SER A 1 6.84 9.35 1.33
N ASP A 2 5.61 9.72 0.98
CA ASP A 2 4.75 10.57 1.80
C ASP A 2 3.87 9.75 2.75
N GLY A 3 3.72 8.44 2.48
CA GLY A 3 3.03 7.49 3.35
C GLY A 3 3.68 6.11 3.34
N MET A 4 3.47 5.36 4.41
CA MET A 4 3.81 3.94 4.49
C MET A 4 2.79 3.18 5.33
N THR A 5 2.70 1.86 5.09
CA THR A 5 1.98 0.95 5.98
C THR A 5 2.63 -0.44 5.96
N LEU A 6 2.11 -1.35 6.78
CA LEU A 6 2.64 -2.69 7.01
C LEU A 6 1.51 -3.73 6.95
N ASP A 7 1.83 -4.92 6.47
CA ASP A 7 0.95 -6.09 6.58
C ASP A 7 1.36 -7.05 7.70
N GLU A 8 0.51 -8.05 7.97
CA GLU A 8 0.70 -9.07 9.01
C GLU A 8 1.93 -9.97 8.80
N GLN A 9 2.58 -9.91 7.64
CA GLN A 9 3.83 -10.60 7.35
C GLN A 9 5.06 -9.70 7.54
N GLY A 10 4.84 -8.44 7.91
CA GLY A 10 5.88 -7.43 8.07
C GLY A 10 6.34 -6.80 6.76
N ASN A 11 5.64 -7.01 5.64
CA ASN A 11 5.99 -6.34 4.40
C ASN A 11 5.64 -4.85 4.50
N VAL A 12 6.54 -4.00 4.02
CA VAL A 12 6.43 -2.54 4.02
C VAL A 12 5.89 -2.08 2.68
N TYR A 13 4.86 -1.24 2.71
CA TYR A 13 4.27 -0.63 1.52
C TYR A 13 4.59 0.86 1.53
N LEU A 14 5.18 1.37 0.45
CA LEU A 14 5.65 2.75 0.32
C LEU A 14 4.97 3.46 -0.84
N THR A 15 4.60 4.73 -0.63
CA THR A 15 4.09 5.58 -1.71
C THR A 15 5.18 6.15 -2.62
N GLY A 16 4.80 6.38 -3.87
CA GLY A 16 5.58 7.06 -4.91
C GLY A 16 4.79 7.12 -6.21
N GLN A 17 5.44 6.86 -7.34
CA GLN A 17 4.77 6.60 -8.62
C GLN A 17 4.08 5.23 -8.55
N GLY A 18 2.91 5.14 -7.91
CA GLY A 18 2.30 3.87 -7.51
C GLY A 18 2.72 3.44 -6.10
N VAL A 19 2.58 2.15 -5.78
CA VAL A 19 2.94 1.59 -4.45
C VAL A 19 4.01 0.53 -4.60
N THR A 20 5.12 0.68 -3.88
CA THR A 20 6.19 -0.32 -3.87
C THR A 20 6.16 -1.12 -2.57
N ILE A 21 6.27 -2.44 -2.69
CA ILE A 21 6.20 -3.38 -1.56
C ILE A 21 7.58 -3.98 -1.33
N TYR A 22 8.05 -3.93 -0.10
CA TYR A 22 9.31 -4.50 0.36
C TYR A 22 9.06 -5.57 1.41
N SER A 23 9.86 -6.63 1.40
CA SER A 23 9.88 -7.62 2.46
C SER A 23 10.48 -7.04 3.75
N PRO A 24 10.32 -7.72 4.91
CA PRO A 24 10.99 -7.33 6.15
C PRO A 24 12.53 -7.28 6.04
N THR A 25 13.11 -7.98 5.07
CA THR A 25 14.56 -8.00 4.81
C THR A 25 15.02 -6.90 3.85
N GLY A 26 14.10 -6.07 3.34
CA GLY A 26 14.40 -4.96 2.43
C GLY A 26 14.43 -5.35 0.94
N GLU A 27 14.05 -6.58 0.60
CA GLU A 27 13.91 -7.01 -0.80
C GLU A 27 12.64 -6.41 -1.42
N ARG A 28 12.73 -5.86 -2.63
CA ARG A 28 11.54 -5.36 -3.34
C ARG A 28 10.72 -6.52 -3.88
N LEU A 29 9.55 -6.76 -3.29
CA LEU A 29 8.65 -7.86 -3.65
C LEU A 29 7.79 -7.54 -4.87
N ALA A 30 7.22 -6.33 -4.92
CA ALA A 30 6.26 -5.97 -5.95
C ALA A 30 6.13 -4.46 -6.12
N HIS A 31 5.52 -4.06 -7.24
CA HIS A 31 5.10 -2.71 -7.51
C HIS A 31 3.66 -2.73 -8.05
N LEU A 32 2.80 -1.91 -7.47
CA LEU A 32 1.41 -1.76 -7.89
C LEU A 32 1.27 -0.45 -8.65
N ASP A 33 0.98 -0.56 -9.93
CA ASP A 33 0.67 0.60 -10.76
C ASP A 33 -0.67 1.19 -10.33
N VAL A 34 -0.68 2.50 -10.10
CA VAL A 34 -1.88 3.28 -9.79
C VAL A 34 -2.03 4.29 -10.93
N PRO A 35 -3.24 4.50 -11.51
CA PRO A 35 -3.44 5.41 -12.63
C PRO A 35 -3.44 6.88 -12.15
N ALA A 36 -2.33 7.30 -11.55
CA ALA A 36 -2.04 8.63 -11.04
C ALA A 36 -0.52 8.83 -11.01
N ASN A 37 -0.06 10.06 -11.25
CA ASN A 37 1.38 10.36 -11.30
C ASN A 37 2.09 10.18 -9.94
N TRP A 38 1.36 10.35 -8.84
CA TRP A 38 1.91 10.23 -7.49
C TRP A 38 0.85 9.76 -6.51
N THR A 39 1.22 8.83 -5.62
CA THR A 39 0.42 8.41 -4.47
C THR A 39 0.91 9.16 -3.23
N ALA A 40 -0.01 9.77 -2.48
CA ALA A 40 0.33 10.59 -1.32
C ALA A 40 0.34 9.75 -0.04
N ASN A 41 -0.65 8.88 0.15
CA ASN A 41 -0.73 8.03 1.32
C ASN A 41 -1.41 6.70 1.01
N LEU A 42 -1.28 5.75 1.94
CA LEU A 42 -1.99 4.49 1.91
C LEU A 42 -2.20 3.92 3.30
N CYS A 43 -3.24 3.11 3.46
CA CYS A 43 -3.45 2.32 4.66
C CYS A 43 -4.25 1.06 4.36
N PHE A 44 -4.08 0.04 5.20
CA PHE A 44 -5.01 -1.07 5.25
C PHE A 44 -6.26 -0.69 6.03
N GLY A 45 -7.40 -1.18 5.58
CA GLY A 45 -8.70 -0.96 6.20
C GLY A 45 -9.73 -1.97 5.71
N GLY A 46 -11.01 -1.59 5.83
CA GLY A 46 -12.13 -2.50 5.59
C GLY A 46 -12.44 -3.36 6.81
N LYS A 47 -13.51 -4.17 6.74
CA LYS A 47 -14.03 -4.92 7.88
C LYS A 47 -13.02 -5.93 8.45
N ASP A 48 -12.14 -6.45 7.61
CA ASP A 48 -11.16 -7.49 7.91
C ASP A 48 -9.71 -7.03 7.78
N MET A 49 -9.47 -5.72 7.59
CA MET A 49 -8.15 -5.13 7.31
C MET A 49 -7.50 -5.68 6.03
N ARG A 50 -8.27 -6.20 5.07
CA ARG A 50 -7.75 -6.76 3.80
C ARG A 50 -7.96 -5.84 2.60
N THR A 51 -8.35 -4.59 2.80
CA THR A 51 -8.43 -3.61 1.71
C THR A 51 -7.32 -2.59 1.86
N LEU A 52 -6.48 -2.44 0.84
CA LEU A 52 -5.51 -1.35 0.76
C LEU A 52 -6.18 -0.13 0.13
N PHE A 53 -6.28 0.96 0.89
CA PHE A 53 -6.73 2.26 0.42
C PHE A 53 -5.52 3.09 0.03
N ILE A 54 -5.58 3.75 -1.12
CA ILE A 54 -4.48 4.55 -1.66
C ILE A 54 -5.04 5.92 -2.05
N THR A 55 -4.49 6.99 -1.50
CA THR A 55 -4.84 8.36 -1.89
C THR A 55 -3.84 8.84 -2.94
N ALA A 56 -4.35 9.31 -4.08
CA ALA A 56 -3.52 9.74 -5.19
C ALA A 56 -4.13 10.96 -5.88
N SER A 57 -3.62 12.15 -5.53
CA SER A 57 -4.09 13.45 -6.01
C SER A 57 -5.62 13.60 -5.90
N GLU A 58 -6.34 13.47 -7.01
CA GLU A 58 -7.78 13.74 -7.12
C GLU A 58 -8.66 12.51 -6.85
N ALA A 59 -8.06 11.34 -6.61
CA ALA A 59 -8.78 10.09 -6.46
C ALA A 59 -8.30 9.25 -5.28
N VAL A 60 -9.19 8.36 -4.84
CA VAL A 60 -8.88 7.29 -3.89
C VAL A 60 -9.09 5.96 -4.59
N PHE A 61 -8.07 5.12 -4.56
CA PHE A 61 -8.09 3.76 -5.10
C PHE A 61 -8.18 2.75 -3.98
N THR A 62 -8.75 1.58 -4.29
CA THR A 62 -8.81 0.45 -3.37
C THR A 62 -8.35 -0.82 -4.05
N VAL A 63 -7.60 -1.64 -3.33
CA VAL A 63 -7.11 -2.94 -3.80
C VAL A 63 -7.44 -3.99 -2.74
N PRO A 64 -8.21 -5.04 -3.08
CA PRO A 64 -8.38 -6.20 -2.22
C PRO A 64 -7.07 -6.97 -2.09
N MET A 65 -6.66 -7.25 -0.86
CA MET A 65 -5.37 -7.86 -0.54
C MET A 65 -5.54 -9.27 0.03
N ARG A 66 -4.56 -10.13 -0.27
CA ARG A 66 -4.49 -11.50 0.28
C ARG A 66 -3.92 -11.57 1.70
N VAL A 67 -3.45 -10.44 2.22
CA VAL A 67 -2.88 -10.27 3.56
C VAL A 67 -3.70 -9.23 4.32
N ARG A 68 -3.67 -9.30 5.65
CA ARG A 68 -4.24 -8.25 6.51
C ARG A 68 -3.20 -7.18 6.81
N GLY A 69 -3.64 -5.94 6.94
CA GLY A 69 -2.85 -4.89 7.57
C GLY A 69 -2.62 -5.15 9.05
N ILE A 70 -1.52 -4.61 9.58
CA ILE A 70 -1.34 -4.54 11.03
C ILE A 70 -2.19 -3.42 11.63
N ARG A 71 -2.47 -3.54 12.92
CA ARG A 71 -3.27 -2.58 13.69
C ARG A 71 -2.42 -1.90 14.75
#